data_AF-A0A539EKE3-F1
#
_entry.id   AF-A0A539EKE3-F1
#
_cell.length_a   1.000
_cell.length_b   1.000
_cell.length_c   1.000
_cell.angle_alpha   90.00
_cell.angle_beta   90.00
_cell.angle_gamma   90.00
#
_symmetry.space_group_name_H-M   'P 1'
#
loop_
_entity.id
_entity.type
_entity.pdbx_description
1 polymer ?
#
loop_
_entity_poly.entity_id
_entity_poly.type
_entity_poly.pdbx_seq_one_letter_code
_entity_poly.pdbx_strand_id
1 'polypeptide(L)'
;YLERDFIAATVYDHNPFWTAAAEASDAADLGARVRALGVTHILLSARQLHLRHDSPGVLPRAQAGSALTDDFFRRWLDVLWEERVDKGEDPCWLTVYRVRQEAAATPLPVNPVRMVLDILTRQGL
;
A
#
# COMPACT_ATOMS: atom_id res chain seq x y z
N TYR A 1 -0.64 -14.07 13.51
CA TYR A 1 -0.30 -13.42 14.79
C TYR A 1 1.00 -12.67 14.56
N LEU A 2 1.02 -11.35 14.77
CA LEU A 2 2.19 -10.49 14.58
C LEU A 2 2.53 -9.90 15.94
N GLU A 3 3.71 -10.22 16.48
CA GLU A 3 4.19 -9.74 17.78
C GLU A 3 4.77 -8.32 17.74
N ARG A 4 4.54 -7.57 16.66
CA ARG A 4 5.14 -6.24 16.39
C ARG A 4 4.07 -5.25 15.99
N ASP A 5 4.31 -3.97 16.23
CA ASP A 5 3.43 -2.88 15.78
C ASP A 5 3.28 -2.87 14.25
N PHE A 6 2.04 -2.96 13.76
CA PHE A 6 1.69 -3.05 12.35
C PHE A 6 0.51 -2.14 11.99
N ILE A 7 0.44 -1.70 10.73
CA ILE A 7 -0.75 -1.05 10.16
C ILE A 7 -1.36 -1.96 9.09
N ALA A 8 -2.66 -2.24 9.24
CA ALA A 8 -3.47 -2.79 8.16
C ALA A 8 -3.94 -1.64 7.26
N ALA A 9 -3.24 -1.41 6.14
CA ALA A 9 -3.46 -0.24 5.26
C ALA A 9 -4.73 -0.36 4.39
N THR A 10 -5.55 -1.38 4.58
CA THR A 10 -6.65 -1.73 3.68
C THR A 10 -8.03 -1.27 4.15
N VAL A 11 -8.14 -0.53 5.26
CA VAL A 11 -9.44 -0.09 5.76
C VAL A 11 -9.36 1.31 6.38
N TYR A 12 -10.35 2.14 6.01
CA TYR A 12 -10.89 3.34 6.67
C TYR A 12 -10.15 4.68 6.49
N ASP A 13 -10.96 5.73 6.29
CA ASP A 13 -10.60 7.11 6.60
C ASP A 13 -9.99 7.12 8.01
N HIS A 14 -8.87 7.82 8.22
CA HIS A 14 -8.08 7.81 9.48
C HIS A 14 -7.05 6.68 9.65
N ASN A 15 -6.74 5.89 8.62
CA ASN A 15 -5.52 5.09 8.67
C ASN A 15 -4.29 6.02 8.80
N PRO A 16 -3.44 5.88 9.84
CA PRO A 16 -2.31 6.78 10.05
C PRO A 16 -1.32 6.83 8.88
N PHE A 17 -1.19 5.72 8.13
CA PHE A 17 -0.39 5.70 6.92
C PHE A 17 -0.97 6.61 5.83
N TRP A 18 -2.28 6.55 5.59
CA TRP A 18 -2.93 7.35 4.55
C TRP A 18 -2.96 8.84 4.92
N THR A 19 -3.11 9.17 6.20
CA THR A 19 -2.94 10.54 6.70
C THR A 19 -1.51 11.03 6.46
N ALA A 20 -0.50 10.23 6.83
CA ALA A 20 0.90 10.57 6.57
C ALA A 20 1.19 10.73 5.06
N ALA A 21 0.62 9.88 4.21
CA ALA A 21 0.76 9.96 2.76
C ALA A 21 0.10 11.21 2.16
N ALA A 22 -1.02 11.67 2.71
CA ALA A 22 -1.68 12.90 2.28
C ALA A 22 -0.93 14.17 2.68
N GLU A 23 -0.18 14.13 3.79
CA GLU A 23 0.61 15.26 4.30
C GLU A 23 2.05 15.28 3.79
N ALA A 24 2.52 14.20 3.18
CA ALA A 24 3.91 14.07 2.74
C ALA A 24 4.18 14.89 1.47
N SER A 25 5.33 15.57 1.42
CA SER A 25 5.77 16.28 0.21
C SER A 25 6.42 15.37 -0.83
N ASP A 26 7.07 14.29 -0.38
CA ASP A 26 7.74 13.29 -1.21
C ASP A 26 7.83 11.92 -0.49
N ALA A 27 8.41 10.92 -1.16
CA ALA A 27 8.54 9.57 -0.61
C ALA A 27 9.50 9.48 0.60
N ALA A 28 10.50 10.37 0.69
CA ALA A 28 11.44 10.38 1.81
C ALA A 28 10.77 10.98 3.07
N ASP A 29 10.01 12.06 2.91
CA ASP A 29 9.17 12.63 3.95
C ASP A 29 8.12 11.60 4.43
N LEU A 30 7.45 10.90 3.50
CA LEU A 30 6.54 9.81 3.86
C LEU A 30 7.26 8.73 4.67
N GLY A 31 8.45 8.31 4.27
CA GLY A 31 9.25 7.35 5.03
C GLY A 31 9.62 7.83 6.43
N ALA A 32 9.96 9.11 6.60
CA ALA A 32 10.25 9.70 7.90
C ALA A 32 9.00 9.72 8.80
N ARG A 33 7.85 10.12 8.26
CA ARG A 33 6.56 10.13 8.98
C ARG A 33 6.13 8.74 9.42
N VAL A 34 6.20 7.75 8.52
CA VAL A 34 5.87 6.35 8.85
C VAL A 34 6.77 5.82 9.96
N ARG A 35 8.06 6.14 9.95
CA ARG A 35 8.97 5.77 11.05
C ARG A 35 8.65 6.50 12.35
N ALA A 36 8.29 7.78 12.31
CA ALA A 36 7.91 8.55 13.48
C ALA A 36 6.64 8.01 14.16
N LEU A 37 5.76 7.36 13.39
CA LEU A 37 4.61 6.61 13.90
C LEU A 37 4.97 5.27 14.57
N GLY A 38 6.25 4.88 14.60
CA GLY A 38 6.69 3.59 15.13
C GLY A 38 6.37 2.40 14.22
N VAL A 39 5.92 2.65 12.99
CA VAL A 39 5.48 1.61 12.05
C VAL A 39 6.70 0.89 11.48
N THR A 40 6.76 -0.41 11.74
CA THR A 40 7.84 -1.27 11.23
C THR A 40 7.38 -2.15 10.07
N HIS A 41 6.08 -2.40 9.98
CA HIS A 41 5.47 -3.27 8.95
C HIS A 41 4.18 -2.66 8.41
N ILE A 42 3.97 -2.81 7.10
CA ILE A 42 2.76 -2.38 6.41
C ILE A 42 2.13 -3.61 5.76
N LEU A 43 0.85 -3.86 6.04
CA LEU A 43 0.08 -4.90 5.39
C LEU A 43 -0.85 -4.22 4.38
N LEU A 44 -0.67 -4.55 3.11
CA LEU A 44 -1.47 -4.01 2.02
C LEU A 44 -2.22 -5.14 1.33
N SER A 45 -3.54 -5.11 1.43
CA SER A 45 -4.42 -6.00 0.68
C SER A 45 -5.09 -5.24 -0.46
N ALA A 46 -5.20 -5.86 -1.63
CA ALA A 46 -5.98 -5.34 -2.76
C ALA A 46 -7.33 -6.06 -2.92
N ARG A 47 -7.64 -7.03 -2.05
CA ARG A 47 -8.85 -7.86 -2.15
C ARG A 47 -10.14 -7.03 -2.23
N GLN A 48 -10.28 -6.03 -1.37
CA GLN A 48 -11.48 -5.19 -1.35
C GLN A 48 -11.64 -4.33 -2.62
N LEU A 49 -10.55 -4.02 -3.34
CA LEU A 49 -10.63 -3.33 -4.62
C LEU A 49 -11.25 -4.20 -5.73
N HIS A 50 -11.07 -5.53 -5.65
CA HIS A 50 -11.70 -6.46 -6.59
C HIS A 50 -13.22 -6.59 -6.36
N LEU A 51 -13.68 -6.49 -5.12
CA LEU A 51 -15.08 -6.72 -4.75
C LEU A 51 -15.90 -5.43 -4.65
N ARG A 52 -15.26 -4.30 -4.35
CA ARG A 52 -15.90 -3.00 -4.10
C ARG A 52 -15.16 -1.89 -4.86
N HIS A 53 -15.01 -2.12 -6.17
CA HIS A 53 -14.32 -1.21 -7.09
C HIS A 53 -15.02 0.15 -7.27
N ASP A 54 -16.21 0.35 -6.73
CA ASP A 54 -16.99 1.59 -6.78
C ASP A 54 -17.06 2.32 -5.42
N SER A 55 -16.66 1.66 -4.34
CA SER A 55 -16.80 2.19 -2.98
C SER A 55 -15.65 3.15 -2.62
N PRO A 56 -15.93 4.45 -2.36
CA PRO A 56 -14.89 5.42 -2.00
C PRO A 56 -14.27 5.15 -0.62
N GLY A 57 -14.98 4.48 0.29
CA GLY A 57 -14.51 4.18 1.66
C GLY A 57 -13.53 3.00 1.78
N VAL A 58 -13.15 2.35 0.67
CA VAL A 58 -12.23 1.20 0.70
C VAL A 58 -10.78 1.66 0.80
N LEU A 59 -10.42 2.73 0.09
CA LEU A 59 -9.05 3.17 -0.07
C LEU A 59 -9.04 4.60 -0.65
N PRO A 60 -8.19 5.52 -0.15
CA PRO A 60 -8.00 6.83 -0.75
C PRO A 60 -7.27 6.70 -2.10
N ARG A 61 -8.03 6.52 -3.19
CA ARG A 61 -7.51 6.16 -4.52
C ARG A 61 -6.53 7.16 -5.11
N ALA A 62 -6.79 8.45 -4.92
CA ALA A 62 -5.91 9.50 -5.46
C ALA A 62 -4.51 9.42 -4.83
N GLN A 63 -4.45 9.24 -3.50
CA GLN A 63 -3.21 9.05 -2.76
C GLN A 63 -2.57 7.70 -3.11
N ALA A 64 -3.34 6.61 -3.06
CA ALA A 64 -2.83 5.26 -3.34
C ALA A 64 -2.31 5.09 -4.78
N GLY A 65 -2.92 5.80 -5.74
CA GLY A 65 -2.48 5.89 -7.13
C GLY A 65 -1.45 6.99 -7.39
N SER A 66 -1.00 7.75 -6.40
CA SER A 66 -0.02 8.82 -6.60
C SER A 66 1.38 8.28 -6.91
N ALA A 67 2.17 9.02 -7.69
CA ALA A 67 3.57 8.70 -7.94
C ALA A 67 4.41 8.72 -6.65
N LEU A 68 4.05 9.58 -5.68
CA LEU A 68 4.68 9.64 -4.36
C LEU A 68 4.53 8.31 -3.61
N THR A 69 3.30 7.80 -3.55
CA THR A 69 3.03 6.53 -2.85
C THR A 69 3.68 5.37 -3.59
N ASP A 70 3.64 5.33 -4.92
CA ASP A 70 4.36 4.32 -5.69
C ASP A 70 5.86 4.35 -5.37
N ASP A 71 6.52 5.50 -5.45
CA ASP A 71 7.96 5.61 -5.15
C ASP A 71 8.30 5.19 -3.70
N PHE A 72 7.45 5.53 -2.74
CA PHE A 72 7.58 5.05 -1.36
C PHE A 72 7.57 3.52 -1.29
N PHE A 73 6.56 2.86 -1.87
CA PHE A 73 6.48 1.39 -1.85
C PHE A 73 7.67 0.73 -2.54
N ARG A 74 8.17 1.33 -3.63
CA ARG A 74 9.27 0.76 -4.41
C ARG A 74 10.64 0.92 -3.76
N ARG A 75 10.85 1.99 -2.99
CA ARG A 75 12.17 2.33 -2.43
C ARG A 75 12.28 2.09 -0.93
N TRP A 76 11.20 2.28 -0.18
CA TRP A 76 11.26 2.31 1.28
C TRP A 76 10.73 1.05 1.94
N LEU A 77 10.23 0.09 1.15
CA LEU A 77 9.66 -1.14 1.67
C LEU A 77 10.38 -2.37 1.13
N ASP A 78 10.53 -3.37 1.99
CA ASP A 78 10.92 -4.73 1.64
C ASP A 78 9.71 -5.64 1.67
N VAL A 79 9.49 -6.43 0.63
CA VAL A 79 8.50 -7.50 0.66
C VAL A 79 9.01 -8.61 1.57
N LEU A 80 8.31 -8.85 2.67
CA LEU A 80 8.59 -9.99 3.55
C LEU A 80 7.80 -11.23 3.13
N TRP A 81 6.57 -11.02 2.67
CA TRP A 81 5.66 -12.10 2.33
C TRP A 81 4.57 -11.60 1.38
N GLU A 82 4.12 -12.50 0.52
CA GLU A 82 3.03 -12.25 -0.42
C GLU A 82 2.13 -13.50 -0.51
N GLU A 83 0.82 -13.28 -0.44
CA GLU A 83 -0.20 -14.21 -0.88
C GLU A 83 -0.97 -13.58 -2.02
N ARG A 84 -1.01 -14.30 -3.15
CA ARG A 84 -1.61 -13.81 -4.39
C ARG A 84 -2.36 -14.94 -5.10
N VAL A 85 -3.65 -14.70 -5.32
CA VAL A 85 -4.56 -15.53 -6.11
C VAL A 85 -5.22 -14.63 -7.15
N ASP A 86 -4.75 -14.70 -8.39
CA ASP A 86 -5.25 -13.83 -9.47
C ASP A 86 -6.59 -14.27 -10.08
N LYS A 87 -6.93 -15.56 -9.96
CA LYS A 87 -8.09 -16.18 -10.62
C LYS A 87 -8.84 -17.11 -9.66
N GLY A 88 -10.16 -17.15 -9.78
CA GLY A 88 -11.04 -17.99 -8.97
C GLY A 88 -12.25 -17.20 -8.46
N GLU A 89 -13.08 -17.84 -7.64
CA GLU A 89 -14.24 -17.19 -7.01
C GLU A 89 -13.83 -16.14 -5.97
N ASP A 90 -12.60 -16.21 -5.47
CA ASP A 90 -12.09 -15.31 -4.42
C ASP A 90 -10.67 -14.81 -4.72
N PRO A 91 -10.49 -13.91 -5.69
CA PRO A 91 -9.17 -13.33 -5.97
C PRO A 91 -8.67 -12.53 -4.77
N CYS A 92 -7.42 -12.76 -4.39
CA CYS A 92 -6.80 -12.09 -3.26
C CYS A 92 -5.38 -11.64 -3.61
N TRP A 93 -4.97 -10.52 -3.04
CA TRP A 93 -3.58 -10.12 -3.04
C TRP A 93 -3.30 -9.41 -1.72
N LEU A 94 -2.49 -10.02 -0.88
CA LEU A 94 -2.01 -9.48 0.38
C LEU A 94 -0.48 -9.50 0.34
N THR A 95 0.12 -8.33 0.53
CA THR A 95 1.57 -8.19 0.64
C THR A 95 1.92 -7.60 2.00
N VAL A 96 2.86 -8.24 2.69
CA VAL A 96 3.42 -7.79 3.97
C VAL A 96 4.77 -7.18 3.71
N TYR A 97 4.91 -5.92 4.09
CA TYR A 97 6.12 -5.14 3.91
C TYR A 97 6.82 -4.87 5.23
N ARG A 98 8.14 -4.79 5.20
CA ARG A 98 8.96 -4.17 6.24
C ARG A 98 9.38 -2.77 5.79
N VAL A 99 9.30 -1.81 6.69
CA VAL A 99 9.79 -0.44 6.46
C VAL A 99 11.32 -0.41 6.57
N ARG A 100 11.99 0.12 5.54
CA ARG A 100 13.43 0.32 5.51
C ARG A 100 13.83 1.58 6.27
N GLN A 101 15.04 1.57 6.81
CA GLN A 101 15.65 2.76 7.39
C GLN A 101 16.10 3.76 6.31
N GLU A 102 16.51 3.23 5.16
CA GLU A 102 17.02 4.00 4.02
C GLU A 102 16.36 3.53 2.72
N ALA A 103 16.26 4.43 1.75
CA ALA A 103 15.74 4.11 0.42
C ALA A 103 16.64 3.09 -0.30
N ALA A 104 16.02 2.14 -0.99
CA ALA A 104 16.68 1.28 -1.95
C ALA A 104 17.30 2.10 -3.08
N ALA A 105 18.54 1.76 -3.46
CA ALA A 105 19.20 2.34 -4.61
C ALA A 105 18.42 2.07 -5.91
N THR A 106 17.78 0.90 -6.01
CA THR A 106 16.99 0.48 -7.16
C THR A 106 15.53 0.25 -6.74
N PRO A 107 14.55 0.93 -7.37
CA PRO A 107 13.14 0.73 -7.06
C PRO A 107 12.69 -0.69 -7.46
N LEU A 108 11.95 -1.34 -6.56
CA LEU A 108 11.34 -2.65 -6.80
C LEU A 108 9.97 -2.51 -7.50
N PRO A 109 9.47 -3.55 -8.18
CA PRO A 109 8.27 -3.43 -9.02
C PRO A 109 6.91 -3.52 -8.29
N VAL A 110 6.84 -3.67 -6.96
CA VAL A 110 5.62 -4.23 -6.33
C VAL A 110 4.87 -3.24 -5.43
N ASN A 111 3.83 -2.61 -5.99
CA ASN A 111 2.69 -2.08 -5.26
C ASN A 111 1.40 -2.74 -5.76
N PRO A 112 0.80 -3.70 -5.01
CA PRO A 112 -0.36 -4.48 -5.45
C PRO A 112 -1.58 -3.61 -5.71
N VAL A 113 -1.79 -2.58 -4.90
CA VAL A 113 -2.90 -1.64 -5.06
C VAL A 113 -2.74 -0.83 -6.33
N ARG A 114 -1.53 -0.36 -6.66
CA ARG A 114 -1.28 0.36 -7.91
C ARG A 114 -1.62 -0.52 -9.11
N MET A 115 -1.17 -1.78 -9.10
CA MET A 115 -1.44 -2.71 -10.19
C MET A 115 -2.94 -2.96 -10.38
N VAL A 116 -3.69 -3.17 -9.28
CA VAL A 116 -5.15 -3.37 -9.35
C VAL A 116 -5.88 -2.12 -9.82
N LEU A 117 -5.51 -0.92 -9.36
CA LEU A 117 -6.08 0.34 -9.84
C LEU A 117 -5.82 0.54 -11.34
N ASP A 118 -4.63 0.21 -11.84
CA ASP A 118 -4.30 0.29 -13.27
C ASP A 118 -5.11 -0.71 -14.12
N ILE A 119 -5.52 -1.85 -13.54
CA ILE A 119 -6.41 -2.84 -14.20
C ILE A 119 -7.84 -2.30 -14.24
N LEU A 120 -8.36 -1.81 -13.11
CA LEU A 120 -9.71 -1.25 -13.02
C LEU A 120 -9.88 -0.07 -13.98
N THR A 121 -8.89 0.83 -14.02
CA THR A 121 -8.88 1.97 -14.95
C THR A 121 -8.96 1.51 -16.42
N ARG A 122 -8.24 0.45 -16.78
CA ARG A 122 -8.27 -0.14 -18.14
C ARG A 122 -9.60 -0.82 -18.47
N GLN A 123 -10.34 -1.25 -17.46
CA GLN A 123 -11.69 -1.81 -17.60
C GLN A 123 -12.79 -0.74 -17.62
N GLY A 124 -12.43 0.54 -17.42
CA GLY A 124 -13.38 1.65 -17.33
C GLY A 124 -14.08 1.74 -15.97
N LEU A 125 -13.46 1.19 -14.91
CA LEU A 125 -13.94 1.13 -13.53
C LEU A 125 -13.11 2.00 -12.58
#